data_AF-A0A950M4P0-F1
#
_entry.id   AF-A0A950M4P0-F1
#
_cell.length_a   1.000
_cell.length_b   1.000
_cell.length_c   1.000
_cell.angle_alpha   90.00
_cell.angle_beta   90.00
_cell.angle_gamma   90.00
#
_symmetry.space_group_name_H-M   'P 1'
#
loop_
_entity.id
_entity.type
_entity.pdbx_description
1 polymer ?
#
loop_
_entity_poly.entity_id
_entity_poly.type
_entity_poly.pdbx_seq_one_letter_code
_entity_poly.pdbx_strand_id
1 'polypeptide(L)'
;MRPRIGYAPLRLFATAVLGLGLGTGAAAHQDRVIGLAADGSLQGLPAAYAPARLRLTFSAVGDARRLTDLELRLGAAHVRLPTCVLGLIHADGTGRLRLSASWEHDEAILPHYLAARFAEPDDAGLAFTLLFDLHTAQLIEVTADLAHGDGAEPRSLALDLRARCAADELDGVLAPR
;
A
#
# COMPACT_ATOMS: atom_id res chain seq x y z
N MET A 1 83.89 18.54 21.67
CA MET A 1 82.86 18.47 22.74
C MET A 1 81.94 19.67 22.51
N ARG A 2 80.67 19.55 22.14
CA ARG A 2 79.57 18.75 22.69
C ARG A 2 78.59 18.33 21.58
N PRO A 3 77.91 17.19 21.72
CA PRO A 3 76.57 17.06 21.18
C PRO A 3 75.58 16.60 22.26
N ARG A 4 74.33 17.03 22.14
CA ARG A 4 73.15 16.15 22.05
C ARG A 4 71.88 17.00 21.99
N ILE A 5 71.26 16.99 20.82
CA ILE A 5 69.91 17.45 20.55
C ILE A 5 68.97 16.38 21.09
N GLY A 6 68.05 16.77 21.97
CA GLY A 6 67.03 15.90 22.52
C GLY A 6 65.73 16.03 21.75
N TYR A 7 65.14 14.90 21.37
CA TYR A 7 63.72 14.78 21.13
C TYR A 7 63.24 13.46 21.74
N ALA A 8 62.16 13.52 22.52
CA ALA A 8 61.22 12.41 22.58
C ALA A 8 59.80 12.95 22.85
N PRO A 9 58.77 12.33 22.24
CA PRO A 9 57.46 12.93 22.05
C PRO A 9 56.46 12.46 23.10
N LEU A 10 55.63 13.36 23.63
CA LEU A 10 54.46 12.97 24.41
C LEU A 10 53.25 12.88 23.47
N ARG A 11 52.92 11.66 23.07
CA ARG A 11 51.74 11.31 22.28
C ARG A 11 50.50 11.51 23.16
N LEU A 12 49.71 12.55 22.90
CA LEU A 12 48.33 12.61 23.40
C LEU A 12 47.54 11.48 22.73
N PHE A 13 47.14 10.49 23.53
CA PHE A 13 46.16 9.50 23.11
C PHE A 13 44.81 10.19 22.95
N ALA A 14 44.35 10.27 21.71
CA ALA A 14 42.99 10.64 21.36
C ALA A 14 42.04 9.52 21.84
N THR A 15 41.27 9.80 22.88
CA THR A 15 40.19 8.90 23.31
C THR A 15 39.09 8.96 22.27
N ALA A 16 38.98 7.90 21.47
CA ALA A 16 37.92 7.70 20.50
C ALA A 16 36.55 7.70 21.21
N VAL A 17 35.71 8.67 20.86
CA VAL A 17 34.28 8.64 21.18
C VAL A 17 33.67 7.54 20.32
N LEU A 18 33.56 6.33 20.87
CA LEU A 18 32.78 5.25 20.30
C LEU A 18 31.30 5.59 20.55
N GLY A 19 30.74 6.45 19.70
CA GLY A 19 29.31 6.68 19.64
C GLY A 19 28.64 5.41 19.13
N LEU A 20 28.17 4.56 20.06
CA LEU A 20 27.19 3.54 19.75
C LEU A 20 25.95 4.27 19.23
N GLY A 21 25.84 4.33 17.90
CA GLY A 21 24.60 4.66 17.22
C GLY A 21 23.59 3.59 17.56
N LEU A 22 22.81 3.83 18.61
CA LEU A 22 21.49 3.21 18.80
C LEU A 22 20.60 3.76 17.69
N GLY A 23 20.81 3.23 16.48
CA GLY A 23 19.81 3.30 15.43
C GLY A 23 18.64 2.45 15.89
N THR A 24 17.75 3.02 16.70
CA THR A 24 16.38 2.55 16.77
C THR A 24 15.86 2.69 15.35
N GLY A 25 15.93 1.59 14.60
CA GLY A 25 15.25 1.49 13.32
C GLY A 25 13.78 1.77 13.64
N ALA A 26 13.34 3.00 13.39
CA ALA A 26 11.95 3.23 13.15
C ALA A 26 11.62 2.26 12.01
N ALA A 27 10.87 1.21 12.32
CA ALA A 27 10.26 0.36 11.32
C ALA A 27 9.29 1.24 10.55
N ALA A 28 9.84 2.07 9.65
CA ALA A 28 9.05 2.81 8.70
C ALA A 28 8.35 1.74 7.87
N HIS A 29 7.02 1.77 7.89
CA HIS A 29 6.19 0.85 7.12
C HIS A 29 6.68 0.87 5.67
N GLN A 30 7.31 -0.21 5.22
CA GLN A 30 7.86 -0.30 3.87
C GLN A 30 6.86 -1.03 2.98
N ASP A 31 5.95 -0.24 2.41
CA ASP A 31 5.15 -0.67 1.28
C ASP A 31 6.04 -1.13 0.14
N ARG A 32 5.82 -2.37 -0.31
CA ARG A 32 6.48 -2.93 -1.48
C ARG A 32 5.58 -2.80 -2.69
N VAL A 33 6.14 -2.33 -3.80
CA VAL A 33 5.42 -2.27 -5.08
C VAL A 33 5.10 -3.68 -5.56
N ILE A 34 3.84 -3.91 -5.90
CA ILE A 34 3.34 -5.19 -6.43
C ILE A 34 3.07 -5.04 -7.93
N GLY A 35 3.59 -6.00 -8.71
CA GLY A 35 3.34 -6.06 -10.15
C GLY A 35 2.01 -6.75 -10.45
N LEU A 36 1.29 -6.28 -11.48
CA LEU A 36 0.12 -6.97 -12.04
C LEU A 36 0.46 -7.48 -13.44
N ALA A 37 0.49 -8.81 -13.61
CA ALA A 37 0.68 -9.43 -14.91
C ALA A 37 -0.59 -9.38 -15.77
N ALA A 38 -0.44 -9.57 -17.08
CA ALA A 38 -1.55 -9.54 -18.04
C ALA A 38 -2.62 -10.63 -17.80
N ASP A 39 -2.25 -11.75 -17.16
CA ASP A 39 -3.16 -12.83 -16.76
C ASP A 39 -3.84 -12.58 -15.40
N GLY A 40 -3.59 -11.41 -14.79
CA GLY A 40 -4.08 -11.03 -13.47
C GLY A 40 -3.22 -11.53 -12.31
N SER A 41 -2.11 -12.23 -12.55
CA SER A 41 -1.22 -12.69 -11.47
C SER A 41 -0.50 -11.53 -10.78
N LEU A 42 -0.48 -11.54 -9.45
CA LEU A 42 0.24 -10.57 -8.64
C LEU A 42 1.69 -11.02 -8.42
N GLN A 43 2.64 -10.11 -8.64
CA GLN A 43 4.08 -10.37 -8.55
C GLN A 43 4.71 -9.55 -7.42
N GLY A 44 5.58 -10.17 -6.63
CA GLY A 44 6.30 -9.51 -5.53
C GLY A 44 5.76 -9.79 -4.13
N LEU A 45 4.60 -10.44 -4.02
CA LEU A 45 4.10 -10.96 -2.74
C LEU A 45 4.89 -12.19 -2.28
N PRO A 46 5.06 -12.40 -0.96
CA PRO A 46 5.62 -13.63 -0.40
C PRO A 46 4.87 -14.89 -0.87
N ALA A 47 5.60 -16.00 -1.00
CA ALA A 47 5.04 -17.28 -1.41
C ALA A 47 3.89 -17.78 -0.51
N ALA A 48 3.82 -17.33 0.74
CA ALA A 48 2.75 -17.66 1.68
C ALA A 48 1.36 -17.18 1.22
N TYR A 49 1.29 -16.14 0.38
CA TYR A 49 0.03 -15.61 -0.16
C TYR A 49 -0.29 -16.13 -1.57
N ALA A 50 0.56 -17.01 -2.12
CA ALA A 50 0.38 -17.56 -3.45
C ALA A 50 -0.63 -18.73 -3.47
N PRO A 51 -1.35 -18.96 -4.59
CA PRO A 51 -1.43 -18.09 -5.77
C PRO A 51 -2.17 -16.77 -5.47
N ALA A 52 -1.62 -15.66 -5.97
CA ALA A 52 -2.19 -14.33 -5.79
C ALA A 52 -2.62 -13.75 -7.14
N ARG A 53 -3.89 -13.35 -7.26
CA ARG A 53 -4.48 -12.82 -8.51
C ARG A 53 -5.43 -11.67 -8.23
N LEU A 54 -5.38 -10.65 -9.08
CA LEU A 54 -6.34 -9.56 -9.14
C LEU A 54 -6.97 -9.53 -10.53
N ARG A 55 -8.28 -9.80 -10.60
CA ARG A 55 -9.07 -9.71 -11.83
C ARG A 55 -9.85 -8.41 -11.84
N LEU A 56 -9.75 -7.68 -12.95
CA LEU A 56 -10.47 -6.44 -13.20
C LEU A 56 -11.23 -6.58 -14.51
N THR A 57 -12.54 -6.37 -14.48
CA THR A 57 -13.36 -6.29 -15.69
C THR A 57 -13.83 -4.88 -15.87
N PHE A 58 -13.75 -4.37 -17.10
CA PHE A 58 -14.24 -3.04 -17.45
C PHE A 58 -15.38 -3.16 -18.47
N SER A 59 -16.37 -2.28 -18.40
CA SER A 59 -17.45 -2.19 -19.38
C SER A 59 -16.91 -1.88 -20.78
N ALA A 60 -17.57 -2.41 -21.79
CA ALA A 60 -17.31 -2.11 -23.20
C ALA A 60 -18.35 -1.16 -23.81
N VAL A 61 -19.30 -0.65 -23.02
CA VAL A 61 -20.51 0.01 -23.53
C VAL A 61 -20.44 1.53 -23.35
N GLY A 62 -20.46 2.25 -24.47
CA GLY A 62 -20.47 3.72 -24.54
C GLY A 62 -19.07 4.35 -24.65
N ASP A 63 -19.01 5.68 -24.51
CA ASP A 63 -17.77 6.46 -24.63
C ASP A 63 -16.86 6.41 -23.38
N ALA A 64 -17.31 5.81 -22.27
CA ALA A 64 -16.57 5.73 -21.01
C ALA A 64 -16.43 4.29 -20.52
N ARG A 65 -15.19 3.80 -20.51
CA ARG A 65 -14.82 2.52 -19.89
C ARG A 65 -14.90 2.65 -18.37
N ARG A 66 -15.57 1.74 -17.68
CA ARG A 66 -15.72 1.76 -16.22
C ARG A 66 -15.43 0.40 -15.62
N LEU A 67 -14.79 0.35 -14.45
CA LEU A 67 -14.63 -0.87 -13.67
C LEU A 67 -16.01 -1.45 -13.28
N THR A 68 -16.30 -2.67 -13.74
CA THR A 68 -17.56 -3.38 -13.47
C THR A 68 -17.37 -4.61 -12.59
N ASP A 69 -16.14 -5.08 -12.44
CA ASP A 69 -15.81 -6.22 -11.60
C ASP A 69 -14.41 -6.07 -11.02
N LEU A 70 -14.25 -6.37 -9.73
CA LEU A 70 -12.96 -6.56 -9.10
C LEU A 70 -13.04 -7.81 -8.21
N GLU A 71 -12.16 -8.77 -8.48
CA GLU A 71 -11.98 -9.96 -7.66
C GLU A 71 -10.51 -10.10 -7.27
N LEU A 72 -10.26 -10.19 -5.97
CA LEU A 72 -8.95 -10.52 -5.41
C LEU A 72 -8.99 -11.96 -4.91
N ARG A 73 -7.97 -12.73 -5.26
CA ARG A 73 -7.75 -14.09 -4.76
C ARG A 73 -6.34 -14.25 -4.21
N LEU A 74 -6.23 -14.76 -2.99
CA LEU A 74 -4.99 -15.03 -2.27
C LEU A 74 -5.06 -16.45 -1.71
N GLY A 75 -4.40 -17.40 -2.37
CA GLY A 75 -4.53 -18.82 -2.06
C GLY A 75 -5.97 -19.33 -2.23
N ALA A 76 -6.57 -19.72 -1.11
CA ALA A 76 -7.98 -20.14 -1.02
C ALA A 76 -8.94 -18.98 -0.66
N ALA A 77 -8.41 -17.89 -0.11
CA ALA A 77 -9.19 -16.70 0.23
C ALA A 77 -9.50 -15.91 -1.05
N HIS A 78 -10.71 -15.37 -1.13
CA HIS A 78 -11.10 -14.49 -2.23
C HIS A 78 -12.18 -13.52 -1.77
N VAL A 79 -12.19 -12.34 -2.40
CA VAL A 79 -13.29 -11.39 -2.30
C VAL A 79 -13.64 -10.90 -3.68
N ARG A 80 -14.93 -10.68 -3.91
CA ARG A 80 -15.44 -9.97 -5.08
C ARG A 80 -16.16 -8.73 -4.58
N LEU A 81 -15.79 -7.56 -5.10
CA LEU A 81 -16.39 -6.32 -4.64
C LEU A 81 -17.80 -6.13 -5.22
N PRO A 82 -18.75 -5.65 -4.40
CA PRO A 82 -20.11 -5.38 -4.87
C PRO A 82 -20.15 -4.12 -5.74
N THR A 83 -21.20 -4.01 -6.55
CA THR A 83 -21.39 -2.87 -7.45
C THR A 83 -21.41 -1.53 -6.71
N CYS A 84 -21.95 -1.47 -5.48
CA CYS A 84 -21.90 -0.25 -4.68
C CYS A 84 -20.46 0.25 -4.43
N VAL A 85 -19.52 -0.64 -4.07
CA VAL A 85 -18.12 -0.27 -3.82
C VAL A 85 -17.41 0.09 -5.12
N LEU A 86 -17.60 -0.71 -6.18
CA LEU A 86 -17.08 -0.40 -7.52
C LEU A 86 -17.62 0.93 -8.05
N GLY A 87 -18.83 1.30 -7.62
CA GLY A 87 -19.49 2.54 -7.93
C GLY A 87 -18.71 3.78 -7.51
N LEU A 88 -17.86 3.65 -6.48
CA LEU A 88 -17.03 4.72 -5.94
C LEU A 88 -15.80 5.04 -6.80
N ILE A 89 -15.37 4.10 -7.63
CA ILE A 89 -14.10 4.16 -8.37
C ILE A 89 -14.41 4.52 -9.82
N HIS A 90 -13.84 5.61 -10.34
CA HIS A 90 -13.84 5.84 -11.79
C HIS A 90 -12.46 5.52 -12.35
N ALA A 91 -12.30 4.25 -12.70
CA ALA A 91 -11.16 3.78 -13.46
C ALA A 91 -11.61 3.32 -14.85
N ASP A 92 -10.90 3.78 -15.88
CA ASP A 92 -11.11 3.45 -17.29
C ASP A 92 -10.15 2.35 -17.79
N GLY A 93 -9.22 1.92 -16.95
CA GLY A 93 -8.27 0.86 -17.24
C GLY A 93 -7.27 0.66 -16.11
N THR A 94 -6.25 -0.14 -16.38
CA THR A 94 -5.19 -0.45 -15.40
C THR A 94 -4.02 0.53 -15.43
N GLY A 95 -3.95 1.46 -16.39
CA GLY A 95 -2.82 2.40 -16.53
C GLY A 95 -2.61 3.29 -15.31
N ARG A 96 -3.68 3.56 -14.56
CA ARG A 96 -3.71 4.38 -13.34
C ARG A 96 -3.84 3.56 -12.05
N LEU A 97 -3.79 2.24 -12.16
CA LEU A 97 -3.71 1.35 -11.01
C LEU A 97 -2.27 1.35 -10.48
N ARG A 98 -2.13 1.46 -9.17
CA ARG A 98 -0.89 1.20 -8.43
C ARG A 98 -1.20 0.20 -7.33
N LEU A 99 -0.35 -0.81 -7.21
CA LEU A 99 -0.47 -1.83 -6.18
C LEU A 99 0.74 -1.74 -5.27
N SER A 100 0.51 -1.71 -3.96
CA SER A 100 1.53 -1.89 -2.94
C SER A 100 1.05 -2.87 -1.88
N ALA A 101 1.96 -3.42 -1.09
CA ALA A 101 1.62 -4.29 0.02
C ALA A 101 2.64 -4.17 1.14
N SER A 102 2.21 -4.38 2.38
CA SER A 102 3.09 -4.47 3.55
C SER A 102 2.80 -5.74 4.34
N TRP A 103 3.87 -6.41 4.76
CA TRP A 103 3.85 -7.61 5.60
C TRP A 103 5.02 -7.66 6.60
N GLU A 104 5.67 -6.52 6.84
CA GLU A 104 6.82 -6.40 7.73
C GLU A 104 6.48 -5.45 8.90
N HIS A 105 5.34 -5.71 9.54
CA HIS A 105 4.81 -4.92 10.64
C HIS A 105 4.01 -5.79 11.63
N ASP A 106 3.69 -5.24 12.80
CA ASP A 106 2.88 -5.93 13.81
C ASP A 106 1.40 -5.96 13.38
N GLU A 107 0.87 -7.17 13.17
CA GLU A 107 -0.52 -7.39 12.75
C GLU A 107 -1.56 -6.95 13.79
N ALA A 108 -1.16 -6.76 15.06
CA ALA A 108 -2.04 -6.21 16.09
C ALA A 108 -2.40 -4.74 15.85
N ILE A 109 -1.62 -4.02 15.04
CA ILE A 109 -1.88 -2.62 14.67
C ILE A 109 -2.70 -2.56 13.38
N LEU A 110 -2.28 -3.33 12.37
CA LEU A 110 -2.94 -3.43 11.07
C LEU A 110 -2.58 -4.79 10.47
N PRO A 111 -3.54 -5.56 9.92
CA PRO A 111 -3.21 -6.80 9.26
C PRO A 111 -2.21 -6.60 8.11
N HIS A 112 -1.53 -7.66 7.71
CA HIS A 112 -0.82 -7.64 6.43
C HIS A 112 -1.78 -7.27 5.31
N TYR A 113 -1.37 -6.37 4.39
CA TYR A 113 -2.30 -5.80 3.42
C TYR A 113 -1.76 -5.71 2.01
N LEU A 114 -2.70 -5.67 1.06
CA LEU A 114 -2.54 -5.23 -0.31
C LEU A 114 -3.35 -3.95 -0.51
N ALA A 115 -2.71 -2.86 -0.90
CA ALA A 115 -3.35 -1.62 -1.29
C ALA A 115 -3.50 -1.56 -2.81
N ALA A 116 -4.72 -1.34 -3.30
CA ALA A 116 -5.01 -1.04 -4.69
C ALA A 116 -5.46 0.41 -4.84
N ARG A 117 -4.57 1.24 -5.38
CA ARG A 117 -4.82 2.67 -5.61
C ARG A 117 -5.22 2.92 -7.06
N PHE A 118 -6.40 3.49 -7.25
CA PHE A 118 -6.93 3.93 -8.55
C PHE A 118 -6.91 5.45 -8.60
N ALA A 119 -6.06 6.05 -9.44
CA ALA A 119 -6.13 7.48 -9.71
C ALA A 119 -7.22 7.77 -10.76
N GLU A 120 -8.03 8.79 -10.51
CA GLU A 120 -9.11 9.21 -11.42
C GLU A 120 -8.56 9.71 -12.77
N PRO A 121 -9.36 9.63 -13.85
CA PRO A 121 -8.96 10.05 -15.20
C PRO A 121 -8.67 11.56 -15.30
N ASP A 122 -9.35 12.36 -14.50
CA ASP A 122 -9.29 13.82 -14.57
C ASP A 122 -8.19 14.39 -13.67
N ASP A 123 -7.66 15.56 -14.02
CA ASP A 123 -6.66 16.32 -13.25
C ASP A 123 -7.17 16.84 -11.89
N ALA A 124 -8.31 16.32 -11.42
CA ALA A 124 -8.93 16.65 -10.13
C ALA A 124 -8.10 16.19 -8.92
N GLY A 125 -7.06 15.38 -9.14
CA GLY A 125 -6.17 14.93 -8.07
C GLY A 125 -6.81 13.91 -7.12
N LEU A 126 -7.97 13.35 -7.48
CA LEU A 126 -8.67 12.34 -6.68
C LEU A 126 -8.12 10.94 -6.98
N ALA A 127 -7.91 10.15 -5.93
CA ALA A 127 -7.63 8.73 -6.04
C ALA A 127 -8.38 7.96 -4.96
N PHE A 128 -8.71 6.71 -5.26
CA PHE A 128 -9.30 5.78 -4.29
C PHE A 128 -8.30 4.69 -3.97
N THR A 129 -8.08 4.44 -2.68
CA THR A 129 -7.24 3.34 -2.21
C THR A 129 -8.11 2.31 -1.53
N LEU A 130 -8.05 1.07 -2.00
CA LEU A 130 -8.71 -0.07 -1.40
C LEU A 130 -7.66 -0.90 -0.67
N LEU A 131 -7.86 -1.10 0.63
CA LEU A 131 -6.94 -1.85 1.47
C LEU A 131 -7.53 -3.22 1.74
N PHE A 132 -6.87 -4.28 1.26
CA PHE A 132 -7.29 -5.66 1.44
C PHE A 132 -6.39 -6.38 2.42
N ASP A 133 -6.97 -7.20 3.28
CA ASP A 133 -6.27 -8.10 4.18
C ASP A 133 -5.64 -9.27 3.39
N LEU A 134 -4.35 -9.53 3.59
CA LEU A 134 -3.61 -10.54 2.84
C LEU A 134 -3.94 -11.99 3.26
N HIS A 135 -4.54 -12.20 4.42
CA HIS A 135 -4.95 -13.52 4.91
C HIS A 135 -6.35 -13.91 4.44
N THR A 136 -7.28 -12.96 4.42
CA THR A 136 -8.70 -13.19 4.15
C THR A 136 -9.15 -12.68 2.79
N ALA A 137 -8.32 -11.90 2.10
CA ALA A 137 -8.65 -11.10 0.92
C ALA A 137 -9.74 -10.04 1.16
N GLN A 138 -10.31 -9.94 2.38
CA GLN A 138 -11.41 -9.03 2.67
C GLN A 138 -10.94 -7.58 2.71
N LEU A 139 -11.86 -6.66 2.42
CA LEU A 139 -11.62 -5.23 2.39
C LEU A 139 -11.58 -4.67 3.82
N ILE A 140 -10.43 -4.15 4.22
CA ILE A 140 -10.20 -3.48 5.50
C ILE A 140 -10.81 -2.07 5.45
N GLU A 141 -10.47 -1.31 4.40
CA GLU A 141 -10.82 0.09 4.28
C GLU A 141 -10.87 0.54 2.81
N VAL A 142 -11.67 1.58 2.55
CA VAL A 142 -11.57 2.38 1.32
C VAL A 142 -11.32 3.82 1.73
N THR A 143 -10.26 4.42 1.21
CA THR A 143 -9.97 5.83 1.38
C THR A 143 -10.11 6.59 0.07
N ALA A 144 -10.56 7.84 0.16
CA ALA A 144 -10.49 8.82 -0.91
C ALA A 144 -9.36 9.79 -0.61
N ASP A 145 -8.37 9.86 -1.49
CA ASP A 145 -7.23 10.75 -1.40
C ASP A 145 -7.44 11.91 -2.35
N LEU A 146 -7.47 13.12 -1.80
CA LEU A 146 -7.62 14.37 -2.55
C LEU A 146 -6.26 15.06 -2.63
N ALA A 147 -5.65 15.08 -3.81
CA ALA A 147 -4.53 15.95 -4.06
C ALA A 147 -5.01 17.41 -4.06
N HIS A 148 -4.35 18.25 -3.29
CA HIS A 148 -4.57 19.70 -3.35
C HIS A 148 -3.55 20.33 -4.31
N GLY A 149 -4.00 21.32 -5.08
CA GLY A 149 -3.08 22.26 -5.73
C GLY A 149 -2.30 23.10 -4.71
N ASP A 150 -1.15 23.63 -5.13
CA ASP A 150 -0.34 24.63 -4.40
C ASP A 150 0.24 24.22 -3.03
N GLY A 151 0.67 22.97 -2.87
CA GLY A 151 1.58 22.57 -1.79
C GLY A 151 0.93 22.33 -0.41
N ALA A 152 -0.40 22.24 -0.34
CA ALA A 152 -1.09 21.78 0.86
C ALA A 152 -0.94 20.26 1.08
N GLU A 153 -1.02 19.81 2.33
CA GLU A 153 -0.92 18.38 2.66
C GLU A 153 -2.08 17.58 2.03
N PRO A 154 -1.80 16.39 1.46
CA PRO A 154 -2.84 15.49 0.96
C PRO A 154 -3.86 15.17 2.06
N ARG A 155 -5.15 15.17 1.69
CA ARG A 155 -6.21 14.73 2.60
C ARG A 155 -6.67 13.33 2.22
N SER A 156 -6.54 12.40 3.16
CA SER A 156 -7.12 11.07 3.05
C SER A 156 -8.40 11.00 3.89
N LEU A 157 -9.49 10.53 3.28
CA LEU A 157 -10.80 10.40 3.92
C LEU A 157 -11.25 8.95 3.86
N ALA A 158 -11.32 8.30 5.03
CA ALA A 158 -11.94 7.00 5.17
C ALA A 158 -13.42 7.05 4.77
N LEU A 159 -13.85 6.14 3.90
CA LEU A 159 -15.23 6.05 3.46
C LEU A 159 -16.00 5.07 4.33
N ASP A 160 -17.11 5.52 4.92
CA ASP A 160 -18.03 4.63 5.61
C ASP A 160 -18.88 3.85 4.59
N LEU A 161 -18.42 2.65 4.23
CA LEU A 161 -19.13 1.78 3.30
C LEU A 161 -20.49 1.32 3.83
N ARG A 162 -20.66 1.21 5.15
CA ARG A 162 -21.95 0.80 5.76
C ARG A 162 -23.00 1.89 5.63
N ALA A 163 -22.58 3.14 5.51
CA ALA A 163 -23.48 4.27 5.21
C ALA A 163 -23.79 4.40 3.70
N ARG A 164 -23.06 3.70 2.82
CA ARG A 164 -23.17 3.84 1.35
C ARG A 164 -23.73 2.63 0.64
N CYS A 165 -23.52 1.43 1.17
CA CYS A 165 -23.92 0.17 0.56
C CYS A 165 -24.95 -0.56 1.42
N ALA A 166 -25.76 -1.41 0.78
CA ALA A 166 -26.69 -2.25 1.51
C ALA A 166 -25.92 -3.30 2.35
N ALA A 167 -26.49 -3.70 3.48
CA ALA A 167 -25.80 -4.59 4.42
C ALA A 167 -25.51 -5.98 3.81
N ASP A 168 -26.42 -6.48 2.98
CA ASP A 168 -26.28 -7.76 2.25
C ASP A 168 -25.23 -7.70 1.13
N GLU A 169 -25.01 -6.52 0.52
CA GLU A 169 -23.92 -6.33 -0.44
C GLU A 169 -22.54 -6.39 0.22
N LEU A 170 -22.45 -6.12 1.52
CA LEU A 170 -21.19 -6.09 2.28
C LEU A 170 -20.89 -7.40 3.01
N ASP A 171 -21.78 -8.39 2.95
CA ASP A 171 -21.58 -9.68 3.61
C ASP A 171 -20.38 -10.43 3.01
N GLY A 172 -19.46 -10.85 3.88
CA GLY A 172 -18.19 -11.46 3.48
C GLY A 172 -17.20 -10.53 2.76
N VAL A 173 -17.54 -9.25 2.51
CA VAL A 173 -16.67 -8.29 1.82
C VAL A 173 -15.73 -7.59 2.77
N LEU A 174 -16.23 -7.15 3.93
CA LEU A 174 -15.44 -6.38 4.90
C LEU A 174 -14.69 -7.30 5.86
N ALA A 175 -13.44 -6.95 6.16
CA ALA A 175 -12.68 -7.59 7.22
C ALA A 175 -13.36 -7.30 8.58
N PRO A 176 -13.34 -8.26 9.52
CA PRO A 176 -13.76 -7.98 10.90
C PRO A 176 -12.84 -6.91 11.50
N ARG A 177 -13.42 -5.96 12.23
CA ARG A 177 -12.69 -4.95 13.00
C ARG A 177 -12.39 -5.45 14.40
#